data_AF-A0A0B6ZJA1-F1
#
_entry.id   AF-A0A0B6ZJA1-F1
#
_cell.length_a   1.000
_cell.length_b   1.000
_cell.length_c   1.000
_cell.angle_alpha   90.00
_cell.angle_beta   90.00
_cell.angle_gamma   90.00
#
_symmetry.space_group_name_H-M   'P 1'
#
loop_
_entity.id
_entity.type
_entity.pdbx_description
1 polymer ?
#
loop_
_entity_poly.entity_id
_entity_poly.type
_entity_poly.pdbx_seq_one_letter_code
_entity_poly.pdbx_strand_id
1 'polypeptide(L)'
;MAGKTQRATKQGLEVAGCNYVAQDQIWRDHVDNAHAVATQWPDRWGFLTLDYDELVKDEFPNREPDKTKRGAAKKALRNLKEARPATPIEKYITVLPSTKPVPKTTAGEVGWRSADKLLALDKYGTYARPNGNILKQLNWPRDAVE
;
A
#
# COMPACT_ATOMS: atom_id res chain seq x y z
N MET A 1 -12.40 75.81 -8.96
CA MET A 1 -13.48 74.86 -9.29
C MET A 1 -13.01 73.47 -8.89
N ALA A 2 -13.52 72.95 -7.77
CA ALA A 2 -13.11 71.69 -7.16
C ALA A 2 -13.57 70.49 -7.99
N GLY A 3 -12.68 69.49 -8.11
CA GLY A 3 -12.84 68.34 -9.00
C GLY A 3 -13.86 67.30 -8.54
N LYS A 4 -14.16 66.38 -9.46
CA LYS A 4 -14.83 65.11 -9.15
C LYS A 4 -14.15 63.99 -9.93
N THR A 5 -13.19 63.33 -9.27
CA THR A 5 -12.66 62.03 -9.68
C THR A 5 -13.72 60.99 -9.36
N GLN A 6 -14.34 60.39 -10.38
CA GLN A 6 -15.22 59.25 -10.19
C GLN A 6 -14.37 58.04 -9.76
N ARG A 7 -14.60 57.54 -8.54
CA ARG A 7 -14.01 56.30 -8.05
C ARG A 7 -14.68 55.13 -8.76
N ALA A 8 -13.90 54.34 -9.49
CA ALA A 8 -14.31 53.03 -9.97
C ALA A 8 -14.68 52.15 -8.78
N THR A 9 -15.93 51.70 -8.72
CA THR A 9 -16.38 50.68 -7.79
C THR A 9 -15.75 49.36 -8.18
N LYS A 10 -14.80 48.87 -7.37
CA LYS A 10 -14.31 47.50 -7.47
C LYS A 10 -15.47 46.57 -7.15
N GLN A 11 -16.05 45.94 -8.18
CA GLN A 11 -16.89 44.76 -7.98
C GLN A 11 -15.99 43.69 -7.32
N GLY A 12 -16.43 43.21 -6.15
CA GLY A 12 -15.60 42.44 -5.24
C GLY A 12 -15.09 41.14 -5.85
N LEU A 13 -13.88 40.75 -5.45
CA LEU A 13 -13.42 39.37 -5.58
C LEU A 13 -14.45 38.47 -4.88
N GLU A 14 -14.99 37.49 -5.60
CA GLU A 14 -15.79 36.44 -4.98
C GLU A 14 -14.94 35.73 -3.92
N VAL A 15 -15.36 35.84 -2.66
CA VAL A 15 -14.75 35.15 -1.54
C VAL A 15 -15.13 33.67 -1.66
N ALA A 16 -14.15 32.78 -1.47
CA ALA A 16 -14.39 31.34 -1.43
C ALA A 16 -15.48 31.02 -0.39
N GLY A 17 -16.63 30.52 -0.84
CA GLY A 17 -17.77 30.16 0.01
C GLY A 17 -18.98 31.12 0.01
N CYS A 18 -19.08 32.09 -0.90
CA CYS A 18 -20.13 33.11 -0.85
C CYS A 18 -21.41 32.86 -1.67
N ASN A 19 -21.54 31.74 -2.38
CA ASN A 19 -22.78 31.39 -3.06
C ASN A 19 -23.53 30.28 -2.29
N TYR A 20 -24.33 30.69 -1.31
CA TYR A 20 -25.16 29.78 -0.50
C TYR A 20 -26.13 28.96 -1.36
N VAL A 21 -26.57 29.49 -2.52
CA VAL A 21 -27.41 28.75 -3.48
C VAL A 21 -26.60 27.65 -4.15
N ALA A 22 -25.36 27.92 -4.56
CA ALA A 22 -24.49 26.89 -5.11
C ALA A 22 -24.10 25.84 -4.05
N GLN A 23 -23.87 26.24 -2.81
CA GLN A 23 -23.60 25.31 -1.71
C GLN A 23 -24.82 24.43 -1.39
N ASP A 24 -26.02 25.00 -1.37
CA ASP A 24 -27.27 24.24 -1.17
C ASP A 24 -27.49 23.25 -2.32
N GLN A 25 -27.23 23.66 -3.56
CA GLN A 25 -27.34 22.78 -4.72
C GLN A 25 -26.32 21.63 -4.67
N ILE A 26 -25.05 21.90 -4.35
CA ILE A 26 -24.03 20.86 -4.18
C ILE A 26 -24.44 19.86 -3.09
N TRP A 27 -24.98 20.36 -1.98
CA TRP A 27 -25.45 19.51 -0.89
C TRP A 27 -26.62 18.62 -1.34
N ARG A 28 -27.61 19.19 -2.06
CA ARG A 28 -28.72 18.42 -2.64
C ARG A 28 -28.23 17.34 -3.59
N ASP A 29 -27.35 17.69 -4.53
CA ASP A 29 -26.78 16.75 -5.49
C ASP A 29 -26.03 15.60 -4.77
N HIS A 30 -25.33 15.89 -3.67
CA HIS A 30 -24.69 14.87 -2.83
C HIS A 30 -25.71 13.96 -2.14
N VAL A 31 -26.79 14.51 -1.59
CA VAL A 31 -27.86 13.73 -0.94
C VAL A 31 -28.55 12.82 -1.97
N ASP A 32 -28.88 13.36 -3.14
CA ASP A 32 -29.53 12.61 -4.22
C ASP A 32 -28.62 11.50 -4.76
N ASN A 33 -27.33 11.79 -4.93
CA ASN A 33 -26.34 10.79 -5.35
C ASN A 33 -26.14 9.71 -4.27
N ALA A 34 -26.04 10.09 -3.00
CA ALA A 34 -25.94 9.14 -1.90
C ALA A 34 -27.17 8.22 -1.84
N HIS A 35 -28.36 8.78 -2.03
CA HIS A 35 -29.60 8.02 -2.09
C HIS A 35 -29.65 7.06 -3.29
N ALA A 36 -29.25 7.54 -4.48
CA ALA A 36 -29.19 6.71 -5.68
C ALA A 36 -28.18 5.55 -5.52
N VAL A 37 -26.99 5.83 -4.98
CA VAL A 37 -25.98 4.82 -4.69
C VAL A 37 -26.50 3.83 -3.64
N ALA A 38 -27.13 4.30 -2.57
CA ALA A 38 -27.72 3.43 -1.55
C ALA A 38 -28.81 2.51 -2.11
N THR A 39 -29.61 2.98 -3.07
CA THR A 39 -30.64 2.19 -3.74
C THR A 39 -30.04 1.14 -4.68
N GLN A 40 -28.95 1.48 -5.37
CA GLN A 40 -28.23 0.55 -6.27
C GLN A 40 -27.28 -0.39 -5.52
N TRP A 41 -26.96 -0.10 -4.26
CA TRP A 41 -25.99 -0.84 -3.47
C TRP A 41 -26.37 -2.32 -3.27
N PRO A 42 -27.63 -2.67 -2.90
CA PRO A 42 -28.01 -4.07 -2.74
C PRO A 42 -27.91 -4.88 -4.04
N ASP A 43 -28.19 -4.26 -5.18
CA ASP A 43 -28.13 -4.95 -6.48
C ASP A 43 -26.67 -5.18 -6.91
N ARG A 44 -25.81 -4.17 -6.77
CA ARG A 44 -24.40 -4.27 -7.19
C ARG A 44 -23.51 -4.98 -6.18
N TRP A 45 -23.83 -4.90 -4.89
CA TRP A 45 -22.96 -5.34 -3.79
C TRP A 45 -23.68 -6.23 -2.77
N GLY A 46 -24.96 -6.55 -2.94
CA GLY A 46 -25.70 -7.44 -2.04
C GLY A 46 -25.07 -8.82 -1.90
N PHE A 47 -24.32 -9.27 -2.91
CA PHE A 47 -23.51 -10.48 -2.85
C PHE A 47 -22.49 -10.50 -1.68
N LEU A 48 -22.05 -9.35 -1.18
CA LEU A 48 -21.15 -9.29 -0.01
C LEU A 48 -21.84 -9.68 1.30
N THR A 49 -23.17 -9.63 1.35
CA THR A 49 -23.95 -10.04 2.52
C THR A 49 -24.38 -11.50 2.47
N LEU A 50 -24.30 -12.13 1.29
CA LEU A 50 -24.68 -13.50 1.06
C LEU A 50 -23.54 -14.45 1.46
N ASP A 51 -23.91 -15.61 1.98
CA ASP A 51 -22.95 -16.69 2.20
C ASP A 51 -22.45 -17.21 0.85
N TYR A 52 -21.17 -17.59 0.79
CA TYR A 52 -20.55 -18.14 -0.41
C TYR A 52 -21.32 -19.35 -0.98
N ASP A 53 -21.91 -20.16 -0.09
CA ASP A 53 -22.68 -21.32 -0.52
C ASP A 53 -23.95 -20.91 -1.26
N GLU A 54 -24.51 -19.71 -1.03
CA GLU A 54 -25.69 -19.20 -1.74
C GLU A 54 -25.35 -18.57 -3.08
N LEU A 55 -24.21 -17.87 -3.15
CA LEU A 55 -23.68 -17.29 -4.38
C LEU A 55 -23.43 -18.33 -5.48
N VAL A 56 -23.04 -19.53 -5.08
CA VAL A 56 -22.54 -20.58 -5.97
C VAL A 56 -23.62 -21.63 -6.27
N LYS A 57 -24.83 -21.47 -5.72
CA LYS A 57 -25.98 -22.38 -5.93
C LYS A 57 -26.34 -22.51 -7.41
N ASP A 58 -26.39 -21.40 -8.13
CA ASP A 58 -26.85 -21.38 -9.52
C ASP A 58 -25.82 -21.96 -10.50
N GLU A 59 -24.53 -21.73 -10.24
CA GLU A 59 -23.43 -22.29 -11.04
C GLU A 59 -23.20 -23.78 -10.75
N PHE A 60 -23.44 -24.22 -9.50
CA PHE A 60 -23.20 -25.60 -9.06
C PHE A 60 -24.39 -26.16 -8.27
N PRO A 61 -25.52 -26.46 -8.94
CA PRO A 61 -26.78 -26.83 -8.30
C PRO A 61 -26.72 -28.13 -7.49
N ASN A 62 -25.80 -29.05 -7.83
CA ASN A 62 -25.63 -30.34 -7.15
C ASN A 62 -24.35 -30.39 -6.30
N ARG A 63 -23.77 -29.25 -5.93
CA ARG A 63 -22.63 -29.22 -5.02
C ARG A 63 -23.10 -29.56 -3.62
N GLU A 64 -22.99 -30.82 -3.24
CA GLU A 64 -23.09 -31.18 -1.83
C GLU A 64 -22.00 -30.40 -1.07
N PRO A 65 -22.37 -29.60 -0.05
CA PRO A 65 -21.38 -28.97 0.80
C PRO A 65 -20.70 -30.10 1.54
N ASP A 66 -19.54 -30.52 1.06
CA ASP A 66 -18.76 -31.59 1.66
C ASP A 66 -18.13 -31.05 2.96
N LYS A 67 -18.99 -30.90 3.98
CA LYS A 67 -18.70 -30.29 5.29
C LYS A 67 -17.51 -30.99 5.95
N THR A 68 -17.32 -32.28 5.64
CA THR A 68 -16.19 -33.08 6.08
C THR A 68 -14.87 -32.60 5.48
N LYS A 69 -14.78 -32.46 4.14
CA LYS A 69 -13.60 -31.93 3.44
C LYS A 69 -13.30 -30.49 3.84
N ARG A 70 -14.35 -29.66 3.99
CA ARG A 70 -14.22 -28.25 4.42
C ARG A 70 -13.72 -28.15 5.86
N GLY A 71 -14.22 -29.00 6.76
CA GLY A 71 -13.75 -29.12 8.13
C GLY A 71 -12.30 -29.58 8.22
N ALA A 72 -11.91 -30.57 7.40
CA ALA A 72 -10.53 -31.02 7.29
C ALA A 72 -9.59 -29.92 6.78
N ALA A 73 -9.99 -29.18 5.75
CA ALA A 73 -9.25 -28.03 5.23
C ALA A 73 -9.09 -26.91 6.28
N LYS A 74 -10.15 -26.61 7.03
CA LYS A 74 -10.13 -25.61 8.11
C LYS A 74 -9.20 -26.04 9.27
N LYS A 75 -9.20 -27.33 9.61
CA LYS A 75 -8.29 -27.91 10.62
C LYS A 75 -6.82 -27.88 10.15
N ALA A 76 -6.57 -28.22 8.89
CA ALA A 76 -5.23 -28.13 8.29
C ALA A 76 -4.70 -26.69 8.30
N LEU A 77 -5.54 -25.70 8.00
CA LEU A 77 -5.17 -24.28 8.06
C LEU A 77 -4.83 -23.83 9.49
N ARG A 78 -5.58 -24.31 10.49
CA ARG A 78 -5.31 -24.01 11.89
C ARG A 78 -3.93 -24.52 12.32
N ASN A 79 -3.58 -25.75 11.94
CA ASN A 79 -2.27 -26.34 12.22
C ASN A 79 -1.11 -25.58 11.56
N LEU A 80 -1.37 -24.85 10.47
CA LEU A 80 -0.37 -24.03 9.79
C LEU A 80 -0.15 -22.67 10.48
N LYS A 81 -1.19 -22.12 11.12
CA LYS A 81 -1.14 -20.85 11.87
C LYS A 81 -0.55 -21.00 13.27
N GLU A 82 -0.73 -22.16 13.89
CA GLU A 82 -0.13 -22.44 15.19
C GLU A 82 1.39 -22.57 15.00
N ALA A 83 2.13 -21.58 15.52
CA ALA A 83 3.58 -21.64 15.55
C ALA A 83 4.00 -22.92 16.25
N ARG A 84 4.85 -23.73 15.60
CA ARG A 84 5.38 -24.92 16.24
C ARG A 84 6.03 -24.52 17.56
N PRO A 85 5.85 -25.30 18.64
CA PRO A 85 6.52 -25.00 19.89
C PRO A 85 8.01 -24.89 19.60
N ALA A 86 8.63 -23.79 20.03
CA ALA A 86 10.05 -23.57 19.83
C ALA A 86 10.80 -24.74 20.45
N THR A 87 11.45 -25.56 19.62
CA THR A 87 12.38 -26.56 20.12
C THR A 87 13.42 -25.82 20.96
N PRO A 88 13.69 -26.24 22.22
CA PRO A 88 14.66 -25.55 23.05
C PRO A 88 16.00 -25.45 22.33
N ILE A 89 16.33 -24.24 21.86
CA ILE A 89 17.49 -23.95 21.02
C ILE A 89 18.78 -24.34 21.74
N GLU A 90 18.77 -24.19 23.08
CA GLU A 90 19.88 -24.49 23.99
C GLU A 90 20.35 -25.95 23.95
N LYS A 91 19.47 -26.90 23.59
CA LYS A 91 19.84 -28.33 23.54
C LYS A 91 20.72 -28.69 22.32
N TYR A 92 20.68 -27.88 21.26
CA TYR A 92 21.31 -28.21 19.98
C TYR A 92 22.28 -27.14 19.46
N ILE A 93 22.19 -25.90 19.96
CA ILE A 93 23.07 -24.80 19.55
C ILE A 93 23.93 -24.40 20.75
N THR A 94 25.16 -24.90 20.77
CA THR A 94 26.21 -24.41 21.67
C THR A 94 26.94 -23.26 20.97
N VAL A 95 26.58 -22.02 21.31
CA VAL A 95 27.30 -20.85 20.80
C VAL A 95 28.63 -20.73 21.56
N LEU A 96 29.70 -21.23 20.95
CA LEU A 96 31.04 -21.00 21.46
C LEU A 96 31.40 -19.51 21.32
N PRO A 97 32.15 -18.94 22.27
CA PRO A 97 32.60 -17.56 22.18
C PRO A 97 33.45 -17.37 20.92
N SER A 98 33.26 -16.23 20.25
CA SER A 98 34.09 -15.84 19.10
C SER A 98 35.57 -15.83 19.51
N THR A 99 36.42 -16.45 18.69
CA THR A 99 37.87 -16.52 18.93
C THR A 99 38.58 -15.17 18.82
N LYS A 100 37.94 -14.17 18.20
CA LYS A 100 38.48 -12.83 18.02
C LYS A 100 37.83 -11.83 18.98
N PRO A 101 38.60 -10.88 19.55
CA PRO A 101 38.06 -9.87 20.46
C PRO A 101 37.02 -9.00 19.76
N VAL A 102 35.96 -8.64 20.50
CA VAL A 102 34.90 -7.76 20.00
C VAL A 102 35.48 -6.36 19.76
N PRO A 103 35.17 -5.69 18.64
CA PRO A 103 35.65 -4.35 18.37
C PRO A 103 35.10 -3.36 19.42
N LYS A 104 35.95 -2.43 19.85
CA LYS A 104 35.65 -1.48 20.94
C LYS A 104 34.65 -0.37 20.53
N THR A 105 34.42 -0.18 19.24
CA THR A 105 33.54 0.86 18.71
C THR A 105 32.61 0.28 17.66
N THR A 106 31.39 0.81 17.57
CA THR A 106 30.37 0.40 16.59
C THR A 106 30.83 0.59 15.14
N ALA A 107 31.65 1.62 14.89
CA ALA A 107 32.31 1.82 13.60
C ALA A 107 33.35 0.73 13.29
N GLY A 108 34.05 0.22 14.32
CA GLY A 108 34.96 -0.91 14.21
C GLY A 108 34.25 -2.23 13.90
N GLU A 109 33.00 -2.40 14.33
CA GLU A 109 32.19 -3.58 14.03
C GLU A 109 31.84 -3.71 12.54
N VAL A 110 31.36 -2.61 11.94
CA VAL A 110 31.03 -2.56 10.51
C VAL A 110 32.28 -2.64 9.65
N GLY A 111 33.35 -1.92 10.02
CA GLY A 111 34.63 -1.93 9.30
C GLY A 111 35.37 -3.28 9.33
N TRP A 112 35.33 -4.00 10.47
CA TRP A 112 36.06 -5.26 10.63
C TRP A 112 35.52 -6.39 9.75
N ARG A 113 34.21 -6.41 9.48
CA ARG A 113 33.59 -7.37 8.54
C ARG A 113 33.74 -6.93 7.08
N SER A 114 33.82 -5.61 6.84
CA SER A 114 33.96 -5.04 5.48
C SER A 114 35.39 -5.01 4.95
N ALA A 115 36.40 -5.20 5.81
CA ALA A 115 37.81 -5.26 5.41
C ALA A 115 38.17 -6.58 4.71
N ASP A 116 37.32 -7.61 4.82
CA ASP A 116 37.51 -8.88 4.15
C ASP A 116 37.11 -8.75 2.67
N LYS A 117 38.05 -9.00 1.76
CA LYS A 117 37.86 -8.78 0.31
C LYS A 117 36.71 -9.63 -0.26
N LEU A 118 36.40 -10.76 0.37
CA LEU A 118 35.29 -11.64 0.00
C LEU A 118 33.92 -11.12 0.46
N LEU A 119 33.89 -10.23 1.44
CA LEU A 119 32.67 -9.67 2.05
C LEU A 119 32.47 -8.18 1.69
N ALA A 120 33.28 -7.64 0.78
CA ALA A 120 33.14 -6.29 0.29
C ALA A 120 31.77 -6.13 -0.40
N LEU A 121 30.91 -5.30 0.20
CA LEU A 121 29.59 -4.97 -0.36
C LEU A 121 29.72 -4.19 -1.67
N ASP A 122 30.80 -3.43 -1.81
CA ASP A 122 31.09 -2.64 -3.00
C ASP A 122 31.89 -3.46 -4.02
N LYS A 123 31.18 -4.30 -4.79
CA LYS A 123 31.77 -5.14 -5.85
C LYS A 123 32.34 -4.33 -7.02
N TYR A 124 31.79 -3.14 -7.23
CA TYR A 124 32.15 -2.25 -8.32
C TYR A 124 32.46 -0.90 -7.67
N GLY A 125 33.71 -0.70 -7.26
CA GLY A 125 34.12 0.52 -6.56
C GLY A 125 33.86 1.82 -7.35
N THR A 126 34.52 2.91 -6.98
CA THR A 126 34.31 4.27 -7.53
C THR A 126 34.41 4.43 -9.06
N TYR A 127 34.80 3.39 -9.80
CA TYR A 127 34.79 3.33 -11.26
C TYR A 127 33.42 3.00 -11.86
N ALA A 128 32.47 2.48 -11.08
CA ALA A 128 31.12 2.19 -11.55
C ALA A 128 30.39 3.50 -11.88
N ARG A 129 30.22 3.79 -13.18
CA ARG A 129 29.37 4.90 -13.59
C ARG A 129 27.91 4.52 -13.32
N PRO A 130 27.07 5.44 -12.82
CA PRO A 130 25.65 5.16 -12.69
C PRO A 130 25.10 4.77 -14.06
N ASN A 131 24.33 3.68 -14.11
CA ASN A 131 23.56 3.32 -15.30
C ASN A 131 22.71 4.54 -15.67
N GLY A 132 22.99 5.14 -16.82
CA GLY A 132 22.43 6.43 -17.21
C GLY A 132 20.90 6.45 -17.24
N ASN A 133 20.32 7.65 -17.47
CA ASN A 133 18.87 7.86 -17.51
C ASN A 133 18.14 6.80 -18.35
N ILE A 134 17.10 6.18 -17.77
CA ILE A 134 16.31 5.10 -18.38
C ILE A 134 15.76 5.46 -19.76
N LEU A 135 15.45 6.74 -20.00
CA LEU A 135 15.00 7.23 -21.30
C LEU A 135 16.05 7.05 -22.39
N LYS A 136 17.34 7.25 -22.05
CA LYS A 136 18.47 7.00 -22.96
C LYS A 136 18.70 5.50 -23.15
N GLN A 137 18.46 4.68 -22.13
CA GLN A 137 18.61 3.24 -22.23
C GLN A 137 17.53 2.62 -23.12
N LEU A 138 16.32 3.17 -23.10
CA LEU A 138 15.18 2.69 -23.86
C LEU A 138 15.01 3.39 -25.23
N ASN A 139 15.90 4.32 -25.58
CA ASN A 139 15.81 5.17 -26.77
C ASN A 139 14.42 5.83 -26.94
N TRP A 140 13.81 6.26 -25.84
CA TRP A 140 12.49 6.88 -25.90
C TRP A 140 12.58 8.33 -26.40
N PRO A 141 11.60 8.77 -27.22
CA PRO A 141 11.54 10.15 -27.70
C PRO A 141 11.41 11.11 -26.52
N ARG A 142 12.01 12.30 -26.65
CA ARG A 142 12.06 13.29 -25.57
C ARG A 142 10.67 13.77 -25.14
N ASP A 143 9.72 13.71 -26.07
CA ASP A 143 8.34 14.16 -25.93
C ASP A 143 7.50 13.31 -24.96
N ALA A 144 8.01 12.14 -24.53
CA ALA A 144 7.34 11.29 -23.54
C ALA A 144 7.49 11.79 -22.09
N VAL A 145 8.23 12.89 -21.88
CA VAL A 145 8.39 13.54 -20.58
C VAL A 145 7.86 14.96 -20.70
N GLU A 146 6.54 15.09 -20.57
CA GLU A 146 5.86 16.33 -20.22
C GLU A 146 5.58 16.37 -18.71
#